data_AF-A0A835I7U6-F1
#
_entry.id   AF-A0A835I7U6-F1
#
_cell.length_a   1.000
_cell.length_b   1.000
_cell.length_c   1.000
_cell.angle_alpha   90.00
_cell.angle_beta   90.00
_cell.angle_gamma   90.00
#
_symmetry.space_group_name_H-M   'P 1'
#
loop_
_entity.id
_entity.type
_entity.pdbx_description
1 polymer ?
#
loop_
_entity_poly.entity_id
_entity_poly.type
_entity_poly.pdbx_seq_one_letter_code
_entity_poly.pdbx_strand_id
1 'polypeptide(L)'
;MASATTSSSSSGLTFKLHPLVILNISDHYTRVKSQSQFGLVGGTNGASGSAQPPAPRVFGCIIGIQKGRTVEIFNSFELLYDESTNSLDRPFSGKEARAL
;
A
#
# COMPACT_ATOMS: atom_id res chain seq x y z
N MET A 1 21.98 23.53 9.62
CA MET A 1 20.68 22.83 9.68
C MET A 1 20.80 21.70 10.69
N ALA A 2 20.02 21.74 11.77
CA ALA A 2 20.06 20.70 12.80
C ALA A 2 19.31 19.47 12.30
N SER A 3 20.02 18.35 12.14
CA SER A 3 19.43 17.04 11.87
C SER A 3 18.68 16.60 13.12
N ALA A 4 17.34 16.58 13.05
CA ALA A 4 16.54 15.97 14.09
C ALA A 4 16.84 14.46 14.08
N THR A 5 17.67 14.03 15.03
CA THR A 5 17.83 12.60 15.33
C THR A 5 16.52 12.11 15.91
N THR A 6 15.65 11.60 15.05
CA THR A 6 14.48 10.83 15.46
C THR A 6 15.01 9.66 16.28
N SER A 7 14.94 9.77 17.60
CA SER A 7 15.25 8.68 18.51
C SER A 7 14.29 7.55 18.16
N SER A 8 14.78 6.56 17.42
CA SER A 8 14.06 5.34 17.10
C SER A 8 13.80 4.62 18.42
N SER A 9 12.67 4.92 19.04
CA SER A 9 12.18 4.17 20.19
C SER A 9 11.99 2.73 19.69
N SER A 10 12.94 1.85 19.97
CA SER A 10 12.75 0.42 19.83
C SER A 10 11.82 -0.03 20.95
N SER A 11 10.56 0.42 20.90
CA SER A 11 9.50 -0.16 21.70
C SER A 11 9.54 -1.65 21.40
N GLY A 12 9.84 -2.49 22.41
CA GLY A 12 10.03 -3.93 22.28
C GLY A 12 8.75 -4.65 21.83
N LEU A 13 8.33 -4.37 20.60
CA LEU A 13 7.18 -4.91 19.91
C LEU A 13 7.67 -6.07 19.06
N THR A 14 6.94 -7.18 19.12
CA THR A 14 7.21 -8.36 18.29
C THR A 14 6.18 -8.39 17.17
N PHE A 15 6.63 -8.34 15.92
CA PHE A 15 5.75 -8.46 14.77
C PHE A 15 5.77 -9.90 14.24
N LYS A 16 4.59 -10.50 14.11
CA LYS A 16 4.40 -11.74 13.37
C LYS A 16 3.70 -11.40 12.08
N LEU A 17 4.35 -11.69 10.96
CA LEU A 17 3.82 -11.42 9.63
C LEU A 17 3.39 -12.73 8.97
N HIS A 18 2.11 -12.83 8.62
CA HIS A 18 1.62 -13.99 7.88
C HIS A 18 2.07 -13.91 6.41
N PRO A 19 2.59 -15.00 5.81
CA PRO A 19 3.06 -15.00 4.43
C PRO A 19 2.03 -14.52 3.40
N LEU A 20 0.74 -14.77 3.67
CA LEU A 20 -0.39 -14.29 2.86
C LEU A 20 -0.32 -12.78 2.59
N VAL A 21 0.09 -11.97 3.58
CA VAL A 21 0.16 -10.51 3.45
C VAL A 21 1.19 -10.11 2.40
N ILE A 22 2.35 -10.76 2.40
CA ILE A 22 3.43 -10.51 1.43
C ILE A 22 2.97 -10.90 0.02
N LEU A 23 2.29 -12.04 -0.10
CA LEU A 23 1.73 -12.51 -1.36
C LEU A 23 0.70 -11.52 -1.90
N ASN A 24 -0.26 -11.09 -1.08
CA ASN A 24 -1.29 -10.14 -1.49
C ASN A 24 -0.69 -8.81 -1.97
N ILE A 25 0.29 -8.26 -1.26
CA ILE A 25 0.95 -7.00 -1.66
C ILE A 25 1.74 -7.17 -2.96
N SER A 26 2.46 -8.28 -3.09
CA SER A 26 3.28 -8.56 -4.27
C SER A 26 2.42 -8.77 -5.52
N ASP A 27 1.30 -9.46 -5.35
CA ASP A 27 0.30 -9.72 -6.38
C ASP A 27 -0.41 -8.42 -6.80
N HIS A 28 -0.84 -7.58 -5.85
CA HIS A 28 -1.38 -6.24 -6.14
C HIS A 28 -0.40 -5.39 -6.96
N TYR A 29 0.86 -5.30 -6.52
CA TYR A 29 1.90 -4.55 -7.26
C TYR A 29 2.08 -5.09 -8.67
N THR A 30 2.15 -6.42 -8.82
CA THR A 30 2.38 -7.06 -10.12
C THR A 30 1.19 -6.86 -11.05
N ARG A 31 -0.05 -6.89 -10.55
CA ARG A 31 -1.25 -6.54 -11.31
C ARG A 31 -1.23 -5.10 -11.80
N VAL A 32 -0.95 -4.14 -10.93
CA VAL A 32 -0.93 -2.72 -11.32
C VAL A 32 0.21 -2.46 -12.32
N LYS A 33 1.35 -3.13 -12.14
CA LYS A 33 2.47 -3.07 -13.10
C LYS A 33 2.12 -3.71 -14.44
N SER A 34 1.44 -4.85 -14.48
CA SER A 34 1.06 -5.47 -15.74
C SER A 34 -0.02 -4.66 -16.45
N GLN A 35 -1.03 -4.13 -15.75
CA GLN A 35 -2.07 -3.28 -16.33
C GLN A 35 -1.50 -1.99 -16.94
N SER A 36 -0.56 -1.34 -16.25
CA SER A 36 0.13 -0.15 -16.77
C SER A 36 1.05 -0.46 -17.97
N GLN A 37 1.56 -1.70 -18.08
CA GLN A 37 2.43 -2.14 -19.17
C GLN A 37 1.66 -2.66 -20.40
N PHE A 38 0.48 -3.29 -20.23
CA PHE A 38 -0.26 -3.97 -21.29
C PHE A 38 -1.49 -3.21 -21.83
N GLY A 39 -1.92 -2.10 -21.20
CA GLY A 39 -2.73 -1.06 -21.84
C GLY A 39 -3.99 -0.58 -21.11
N LEU A 40 -4.41 0.65 -21.47
CA LEU A 40 -5.81 1.11 -21.59
C LEU A 40 -6.50 1.96 -20.50
N VAL A 41 -5.86 2.55 -19.49
CA VAL A 41 -6.40 3.70 -18.71
C VAL A 41 -5.23 4.43 -18.02
N GLY A 42 -4.94 5.73 -18.15
CA GLY A 42 -5.46 6.82 -18.95
C GLY A 42 -4.57 8.06 -18.74
N GLY A 43 -4.29 8.80 -19.82
CA GLY A 43 -4.02 10.24 -19.76
C GLY A 43 -2.58 10.73 -19.57
N THR A 44 -1.72 10.61 -20.59
CA THR A 44 -1.03 11.80 -21.15
C THR A 44 -0.73 11.59 -22.62
N ASN A 45 -1.06 12.62 -23.39
CA ASN A 45 -0.87 12.78 -24.82
C ASN A 45 0.54 12.41 -25.28
N GLY A 46 0.64 12.03 -26.56
CA GLY A 46 1.91 11.74 -27.23
C GLY A 46 2.99 12.76 -26.90
N ALA A 47 4.06 12.28 -26.27
CA ALA A 47 5.32 12.97 -26.15
C ALA A 47 6.44 11.93 -26.13
N SER A 48 7.04 11.74 -27.30
CA SER A 48 8.49 11.69 -27.51
C SER A 48 9.36 11.67 -26.23
N GLY A 49 10.19 10.63 -26.08
CA GLY A 49 11.48 10.72 -25.38
C GLY A 49 11.69 9.75 -24.22
N SER A 50 12.49 8.70 -24.46
CA SER A 50 13.53 8.08 -23.62
C SER A 50 13.47 8.09 -22.07
N ALA A 51 12.31 8.22 -21.42
CA ALA A 51 12.17 8.11 -19.97
C ALA A 51 11.32 6.88 -19.63
N GLN A 52 11.92 5.92 -18.92
CA GLN A 52 11.19 4.78 -18.36
C GLN A 52 10.02 5.30 -17.52
N PRO A 53 8.77 4.85 -17.76
CA PRO A 53 7.65 5.29 -16.94
C PRO A 53 7.95 4.99 -15.46
N PRO A 54 7.63 5.91 -14.54
CA PRO A 54 7.85 5.68 -13.12
C PRO A 54 7.13 4.40 -12.69
N ALA A 55 7.79 3.57 -11.89
CA ALA A 55 7.18 2.34 -11.37
C ALA A 55 5.87 2.69 -10.66
N PRO A 56 4.78 1.92 -10.89
CA PRO A 56 3.48 2.23 -10.32
C PRO A 56 3.55 2.20 -8.79
N ARG A 57 2.87 3.15 -8.16
CA ARG A 57 2.68 3.15 -6.70
C ARG A 57 1.37 2.47 -6.39
N VAL A 58 1.39 1.60 -5.39
CA VAL A 58 0.20 0.92 -4.87
C VAL A 58 -0.04 1.33 -3.43
N PHE A 59 -1.31 1.47 -3.07
CA PHE A 59 -1.73 1.83 -1.72
C PHE A 59 -2.58 0.71 -1.12
N GLY A 60 -2.51 0.57 0.19
CA GLY A 60 -3.23 -0.49 0.90
C GLY A 60 -3.16 -0.33 2.41
N CYS A 61 -3.97 -1.10 3.11
CA CYS A 61 -3.98 -1.22 4.56
C CYS A 61 -3.64 -2.64 4.97
N ILE A 62 -2.99 -2.79 6.13
CA ILE A 62 -2.77 -4.08 6.78
C ILE A 62 -3.68 -4.20 7.99
N ILE A 63 -4.20 -5.41 8.22
CA ILE A 63 -5.02 -5.72 9.38
C ILE A 63 -4.36 -6.83 10.21
N GLY A 64 -4.54 -6.72 11.51
CA GLY A 64 -3.92 -7.59 12.48
C GLY A 64 -4.59 -7.48 13.84
N ILE A 65 -4.14 -8.33 14.76
CA ILE A 65 -4.49 -8.26 16.18
C ILE A 65 -3.25 -7.90 16.99
N GLN A 66 -3.44 -7.09 18.02
CA GLN A 66 -2.39 -6.80 18.99
C GLN A 66 -2.69 -7.51 20.31
N LYS A 67 -1.73 -8.32 20.78
CA LYS A 67 -1.76 -8.98 22.09
C LYS A 67 -0.55 -8.53 22.90
N GLY A 68 -0.78 -7.57 23.79
CA GLY A 68 0.29 -6.93 24.56
C GLY A 68 1.27 -6.20 23.65
N ARG A 69 2.53 -6.67 23.62
CA ARG A 69 3.58 -6.13 22.74
C ARG A 69 3.72 -6.89 21.42
N THR A 70 2.92 -7.92 21.20
CA THR A 70 2.96 -8.71 19.97
C THR A 70 1.88 -8.23 19.02
N VAL A 71 2.24 -7.92 17.78
CA VAL A 71 1.32 -7.56 16.69
C VAL A 71 1.35 -8.70 15.68
N GLU A 72 0.19 -9.31 15.43
CA GLU A 72 0.03 -10.39 14.46
C GLU A 72 -0.71 -9.82 13.23
N ILE A 73 0.00 -9.67 12.12
CA ILE A 73 -0.50 -9.14 10.86
C ILE A 73 -0.87 -10.32 9.97
N PHE A 74 -2.16 -10.47 9.66
CA PHE A 74 -2.66 -11.67 8.96
C PHE A 74 -3.35 -11.38 7.63
N ASN A 75 -3.76 -10.13 7.36
CA ASN A 75 -4.39 -9.80 6.08
C ASN A 75 -4.05 -8.36 5.65
N SER A 76 -4.32 -8.04 4.40
CA SER A 76 -4.11 -6.73 3.78
C SER A 76 -5.17 -6.46 2.72
N PHE A 77 -5.50 -5.18 2.53
CA PHE A 77 -6.47 -4.71 1.55
C PHE A 77 -5.83 -3.66 0.65
N GLU A 78 -6.26 -3.65 -0.60
CA GLU A 78 -5.88 -2.64 -1.59
C GLU A 78 -6.74 -1.40 -1.40
N LEU A 79 -6.15 -0.22 -1.55
CA LEU A 79 -6.86 1.05 -1.53
C LEU A 79 -6.72 1.76 -2.87
N LEU A 80 -7.84 2.30 -3.36
CA LEU A 80 -7.85 3.16 -4.53
C LEU A 80 -7.31 4.53 -4.16
N TYR A 81 -6.35 5.01 -4.96
CA TYR A 81 -5.77 6.34 -4.82
C TYR A 81 -6.26 7.23 -5.95
N ASP A 82 -6.88 8.34 -5.58
CA ASP A 82 -7.27 9.39 -6.50
C ASP A 82 -6.19 10.48 -6.53
N GLU A 83 -5.47 10.53 -7.65
CA GLU A 83 -4.39 11.49 -7.86
C GLU A 83 -4.90 12.94 -7.97
N SER A 84 -6.15 13.14 -8.39
CA SER A 84 -6.72 14.48 -8.59
C SER A 84 -7.02 15.19 -7.27
N THR A 85 -7.43 14.43 -6.25
CA THR A 85 -7.75 14.93 -4.91
C THR A 85 -6.66 14.64 -3.89
N ASN A 86 -5.59 13.97 -4.30
CA ASN A 86 -4.53 13.45 -3.44
C ASN A 86 -5.10 12.64 -2.26
N SER A 87 -6.16 11.86 -2.52
CA SER A 87 -6.92 11.18 -1.48
C SER A 87 -7.02 9.68 -1.75
N LEU A 88 -7.05 8.91 -0.66
CA LEU A 88 -7.41 7.50 -0.74
C LEU A 88 -8.93 7.42 -0.64
N ASP A 89 -9.54 6.78 -1.64
CA ASP A 89 -10.99 6.60 -1.63
C ASP A 89 -11.36 5.81 -0.36
N ARG A 90 -12.52 6.13 0.24
CA ARG A 90 -12.91 5.68 1.59
C ARG A 90 -13.95 4.55 1.57
N PRO A 91 -13.77 3.40 0.88
CA PRO A 91 -14.75 2.32 1.02
C PRO A 91 -14.77 1.75 2.44
N PHE A 92 -13.70 1.95 3.24
CA PHE A 92 -13.60 1.46 4.62
C PHE A 92 -14.34 2.30 5.67
N SER A 93 -15.48 2.90 5.31
CA SER A 93 -16.39 3.54 6.27
C SER A 93 -17.22 2.47 6.99
N GLY A 94 -16.63 1.85 8.02
CA GLY A 94 -17.32 1.20 9.15
C GLY A 94 -18.09 -0.12 8.93
N LYS A 95 -18.42 -0.49 7.69
CA LYS A 95 -19.27 -1.68 7.43
C LYS A 95 -18.47 -2.98 7.20
N GLU A 96 -17.36 -2.93 6.46
CA GLU A 96 -16.49 -4.10 6.28
C GLU A 96 -15.63 -4.42 7.51
N ALA A 97 -15.32 -3.43 8.35
CA ALA A 97 -14.60 -3.65 9.60
C ALA A 97 -15.35 -4.53 10.62
N ARG A 98 -16.66 -4.75 10.43
CA ARG A 98 -17.48 -5.65 11.28
C ARG A 98 -17.60 -7.07 10.71
N ALA A 99 -17.14 -7.33 9.49
CA ALA A 99 -17.29 -8.62 8.81
C ALA A 99 -16.00 -9.46 8.77
N LEU A 100 -14.89 -8.94 9.31
CA LEU A 100 -13.60 -9.60 9.51
C LEU A 100 -13.30 -9.73 11.01
#